data_AF-A0A8T9BPS3-F1
#
_entry.id   AF-A0A8T9BPS3-F1
#
_cell.length_a   1.000
_cell.length_b   1.000
_cell.length_c   1.000
_cell.angle_alpha   90.00
_cell.angle_beta   90.00
_cell.angle_gamma   90.00
#
_symmetry.space_group_name_H-M   'P 1'
#
loop_
_entity.id
_entity.type
_entity.pdbx_description
1 polymer ?
#
loop_
_entity_poly.entity_id
_entity_poly.type
_entity_poly.pdbx_seq_one_letter_code
_entity_poly.pdbx_strand_id
1 'polypeptide(L)'
;MSSSEKEGAGVSAQNRGSWSAFLKSIASFSGDLSSLTAPPFILSSTSLVEFSSYWAEHPSIFVAPAKEKDPDKRALLVLKWFLSTLKQQYASRSDKFGNEKKPLNPFLGELFLGSWVDGAGETKLVSEQVSHHPPVTAYNISNAQHGVTLQGYNAQKASFARTIYVKQIGHAVYSIPAFNETYLITLPNLHIEGLIFGSPFVELNDKTYITSSSGYTAKIDYSGKGWLSGKKNSFTATMYKTGREKDTLYTVSGQWNKTFDITSGSGKKTGLIESYDAEASPTTPLTIKPEAEQDEMESRRAWAKVAQGIAVGDMDIVGNEKTKIEEQQRAMRKKEKEEGREWDRRYFKCVQSDEVLNQLGPAI
;
A
#
# COMPACT_ATOMS: atom_id res chain seq x y z
N MET A 1 29.03 -23.54 6.27
CA MET A 1 28.31 -24.81 6.01
C MET A 1 26.83 -24.49 6.00
N SER A 2 26.22 -24.42 4.82
CA SER A 2 24.83 -23.99 4.66
C SER A 2 23.88 -25.10 5.07
N SER A 3 22.98 -24.81 6.01
CA SER A 3 21.77 -25.61 6.17
C SER A 3 21.02 -25.59 4.84
N SER A 4 20.86 -26.76 4.22
CA SER A 4 19.93 -26.95 3.10
C SER A 4 18.50 -26.78 3.64
N GLU A 5 18.04 -25.52 3.71
CA GLU A 5 16.64 -25.24 3.98
C GLU A 5 15.79 -25.87 2.88
N LYS A 6 14.96 -26.85 3.26
CA LYS A 6 14.14 -27.64 2.34
C LYS A 6 13.02 -26.77 1.76
N GLU A 7 12.65 -26.99 0.50
CA GLU A 7 11.47 -26.37 -0.12
C GLU A 7 10.22 -26.57 0.77
N GLY A 8 9.48 -25.49 1.02
CA GLY A 8 8.29 -25.52 1.87
C GLY A 8 8.55 -25.81 3.34
N ALA A 9 9.76 -25.55 3.86
CA ALA A 9 10.07 -25.71 5.29
C ALA A 9 9.14 -24.90 6.23
N GLY A 10 8.69 -23.73 5.78
CA GLY A 10 7.72 -22.87 6.47
C GLY A 10 6.25 -23.30 6.30
N VAL A 11 5.98 -24.37 5.55
CA VAL A 11 4.63 -24.90 5.31
C VAL A 11 4.41 -26.18 6.12
N SER A 12 3.20 -26.33 6.68
CA SER A 12 2.80 -27.56 7.37
C SER A 12 2.93 -28.78 6.46
N ALA A 13 3.22 -29.96 7.02
CA ALA A 13 3.46 -31.18 6.25
C ALA A 13 2.29 -31.52 5.29
N GLN A 14 1.05 -31.30 5.74
CA GLN A 14 -0.17 -31.51 4.95
C GLN A 14 -0.25 -30.58 3.71
N ASN A 15 0.31 -29.37 3.80
CA ASN A 15 0.17 -28.35 2.76
C ASN A 15 1.35 -28.30 1.77
N ARG A 16 2.45 -29.03 2.03
CA ARG A 16 3.65 -29.01 1.16
C ARG A 16 3.37 -29.39 -0.30
N GLY A 17 2.51 -30.39 -0.53
CA GLY A 17 2.14 -30.79 -1.89
C GLY A 17 1.47 -29.66 -2.68
N SER A 18 0.50 -28.99 -2.06
CA SER A 18 -0.18 -27.83 -2.65
C SER A 18 0.77 -26.63 -2.86
N TRP A 19 1.77 -26.46 -1.98
CA TRP A 19 2.79 -25.42 -2.12
C TRP A 19 3.71 -25.66 -3.30
N SER A 20 4.24 -26.88 -3.46
CA SER A 20 5.06 -27.23 -4.62
C SER A 20 4.29 -27.10 -5.94
N ALA A 21 2.99 -27.43 -5.95
CA ALA A 21 2.13 -27.19 -7.12
C ALA A 21 1.98 -25.69 -7.43
N PHE A 22 1.77 -24.87 -6.40
CA PHE A 22 1.70 -23.43 -6.52
C PHE A 22 3.01 -22.82 -7.06
N LEU A 23 4.18 -23.20 -6.52
CA LEU A 23 5.48 -22.73 -7.01
C LEU A 23 5.71 -23.08 -8.49
N LYS A 24 5.34 -24.29 -8.91
CA LYS A 24 5.39 -24.69 -10.33
C LYS A 24 4.47 -23.84 -11.20
N SER A 25 3.28 -23.49 -10.71
CA SER A 25 2.34 -22.64 -11.45
C SER A 25 2.87 -21.21 -11.64
N ILE A 26 3.60 -20.65 -10.65
CA ILE A 26 4.21 -19.32 -10.75
C ILE A 26 5.25 -19.28 -11.88
N ALA A 27 6.06 -20.32 -12.03
CA ALA A 27 7.17 -20.35 -12.97
C ALA A 27 6.74 -20.24 -14.45
N SER A 28 5.48 -20.59 -14.76
CA SER A 28 4.90 -20.50 -16.10
C SER A 28 3.77 -19.46 -16.21
N PHE A 29 3.53 -18.65 -15.17
CA PHE A 29 2.45 -17.67 -15.14
C PHE A 29 2.85 -16.36 -15.85
N SER A 30 1.94 -15.83 -16.68
CA SER A 30 2.16 -14.60 -17.46
C SER A 30 1.01 -13.58 -17.38
N GLY A 31 0.13 -13.71 -16.37
CA GLY A 31 -1.04 -12.84 -16.18
C GLY A 31 -0.90 -11.82 -15.05
N ASP A 32 -2.03 -11.31 -14.58
CA ASP A 32 -2.09 -10.39 -13.44
C ASP A 32 -1.95 -11.15 -12.09
N LEU A 33 -1.22 -10.57 -11.13
CA LEU A 33 -1.03 -11.18 -9.79
C LEU A 33 -2.34 -11.54 -9.11
N SER A 34 -3.38 -10.75 -9.34
CA SER A 34 -4.69 -10.94 -8.75
C SER A 34 -5.42 -12.18 -9.29
N SER A 35 -5.11 -12.63 -10.50
CA SER A 35 -5.68 -13.86 -11.11
C SER A 35 -4.88 -15.13 -10.81
N LEU A 36 -3.73 -15.04 -10.16
CA LEU A 36 -2.93 -16.21 -9.75
C LEU A 36 -3.69 -17.06 -8.72
N THR A 37 -3.95 -18.33 -9.00
CA THR A 37 -4.59 -19.24 -8.05
C THR A 37 -3.60 -19.62 -6.95
N ALA A 38 -4.00 -19.45 -5.68
CA ALA A 38 -3.17 -19.66 -4.51
C ALA A 38 -3.83 -20.65 -3.53
N PRO A 39 -3.06 -21.47 -2.79
CA PRO A 39 -3.61 -22.35 -1.77
C PRO A 39 -4.33 -21.60 -0.64
N PRO A 40 -5.37 -22.19 -0.01
CA PRO A 40 -6.16 -21.57 1.07
C PRO A 40 -5.35 -20.88 2.15
N PHE A 41 -4.29 -21.54 2.63
CA PHE A 41 -3.53 -21.08 3.79
C PHE A 41 -2.73 -19.79 3.52
N ILE A 42 -2.58 -19.38 2.25
CA ILE A 42 -1.99 -18.09 1.87
C ILE A 42 -3.03 -17.10 1.31
N LEU A 43 -4.34 -17.38 1.42
CA LEU A 43 -5.38 -16.42 1.09
C LEU A 43 -5.66 -15.49 2.27
N SER A 44 -5.88 -14.21 1.97
CA SER A 44 -6.42 -13.22 2.89
C SER A 44 -7.89 -12.98 2.57
N SER A 45 -8.70 -12.74 3.60
CA SER A 45 -10.08 -12.28 3.46
C SER A 45 -10.19 -10.77 3.20
N THR A 46 -9.07 -10.06 3.15
CA THR A 46 -9.00 -8.61 2.90
C THR A 46 -8.90 -8.34 1.39
N SER A 47 -9.74 -7.44 0.89
CA SER A 47 -9.68 -6.97 -0.49
C SER A 47 -8.65 -5.86 -0.68
N LEU A 48 -8.08 -5.73 -1.88
CA LEU A 48 -7.10 -4.66 -2.17
C LEU A 48 -7.68 -3.24 -2.00
N VAL A 49 -9.00 -3.03 -2.16
CA VAL A 49 -9.61 -1.72 -1.88
C VAL A 49 -9.46 -1.29 -0.41
N GLU A 50 -9.32 -2.26 0.51
CA GLU A 50 -9.08 -1.96 1.93
C GLU A 50 -7.67 -1.42 2.17
N PHE A 51 -6.70 -1.70 1.29
CA PHE A 51 -5.31 -1.29 1.49
C PHE A 51 -5.12 0.23 1.46
N SER A 52 -6.08 0.96 0.88
CA SER A 52 -6.11 2.42 0.96
C SER A 52 -6.16 2.95 2.39
N SER A 53 -6.62 2.16 3.37
CA SER A 53 -6.65 2.57 4.77
C SER A 53 -5.26 2.78 5.37
N TYR A 54 -4.25 2.06 4.88
CA TYR A 54 -2.91 2.06 5.45
C TYR A 54 -2.20 3.43 5.36
N TRP A 55 -2.68 4.35 4.53
CA TRP A 55 -2.16 5.71 4.41
C TRP A 55 -2.40 6.59 5.65
N ALA A 56 -3.40 6.28 6.48
CA ALA A 56 -3.80 7.15 7.58
C ALA A 56 -4.15 6.42 8.89
N GLU A 57 -3.57 5.24 9.13
CA GLU A 57 -3.71 4.54 10.42
C GLU A 57 -3.05 5.27 11.60
N HIS A 58 -2.30 6.34 11.35
CA HIS A 58 -1.80 7.28 12.35
C HIS A 58 -2.34 8.70 12.07
N PRO A 59 -3.64 9.01 12.35
CA PRO A 59 -4.25 10.29 11.99
C PRO A 59 -3.50 11.50 12.57
N SER A 60 -3.01 11.39 13.80
CA SER A 60 -2.20 12.44 14.44
C SER A 60 -0.90 12.78 13.68
N ILE A 61 -0.24 11.78 13.08
CA ILE A 61 0.94 11.98 12.23
C ILE A 61 0.52 12.53 10.86
N PHE A 62 -0.59 12.03 10.30
CA PHE A 62 -1.15 12.47 9.02
C PHE A 62 -1.51 13.96 9.00
N VAL A 63 -2.04 14.52 10.10
CA VAL A 63 -2.42 15.94 10.18
C VAL A 63 -1.33 16.87 10.72
N ALA A 64 -0.24 16.32 11.26
CA ALA A 64 0.84 17.12 11.87
C ALA A 64 1.42 18.20 10.94
N PRO A 65 1.64 17.95 9.63
CA PRO A 65 2.15 18.97 8.70
C PRO A 65 1.30 20.25 8.66
N ALA A 66 -0.02 20.15 8.88
CA ALA A 66 -0.93 21.31 8.81
C ALA A 66 -0.68 22.37 9.91
N LYS A 67 0.04 22.01 10.98
CA LYS A 67 0.31 22.90 12.12
C LYS A 67 1.69 23.56 12.05
N GLU A 68 2.56 23.11 11.15
CA GLU A 68 3.93 23.60 11.03
C GLU A 68 4.02 24.74 10.01
N LYS A 69 4.53 25.90 10.42
CA LYS A 69 4.61 27.09 9.57
C LYS A 69 5.88 27.10 8.72
N ASP A 70 6.96 26.51 9.21
CA ASP A 70 8.22 26.41 8.48
C ASP A 70 8.08 25.38 7.34
N PRO A 71 8.27 25.76 6.07
CA PRO A 71 8.14 24.83 4.94
C PRO A 71 9.15 23.69 4.96
N ASP A 72 10.36 23.89 5.50
CA ASP A 72 11.35 22.82 5.59
C ASP A 72 10.94 21.76 6.61
N LYS A 73 10.45 22.18 7.79
CA LYS A 73 9.99 21.27 8.84
C LYS A 73 8.70 20.60 8.44
N ARG A 74 7.83 21.32 7.75
CA ARG A 74 6.58 20.77 7.23
C ARG A 74 6.84 19.65 6.22
N ALA A 75 7.78 19.85 5.29
CA ALA A 75 8.19 18.81 4.36
C ALA A 75 8.80 17.58 5.09
N LEU A 76 9.56 17.80 6.16
CA LEU A 76 10.08 16.71 7.00
C LEU A 76 8.94 15.93 7.69
N LEU A 77 7.90 16.61 8.16
CA LEU A 77 6.73 15.97 8.76
C LEU A 77 5.94 15.14 7.72
N VAL A 78 5.84 15.59 6.48
CA VAL A 78 5.24 14.78 5.38
C VAL A 78 6.08 13.54 5.10
N LEU A 79 7.41 13.66 5.06
CA LEU A 79 8.31 12.51 4.93
C LEU A 79 8.12 11.51 6.08
N LYS A 80 8.10 11.99 7.32
CA LYS A 80 7.86 11.15 8.52
C LYS A 80 6.51 10.46 8.46
N TRP A 81 5.45 11.18 8.08
CA TRP A 81 4.13 10.60 7.88
C TRP A 81 4.17 9.46 6.85
N PHE A 82 4.73 9.70 5.65
CA PHE A 82 4.84 8.66 4.63
C PHE A 82 5.57 7.41 5.15
N LEU A 83 6.72 7.59 5.82
CA LEU A 83 7.50 6.48 6.39
C LEU A 83 6.70 5.70 7.45
N SER A 84 5.85 6.38 8.24
CA SER A 84 4.97 5.71 9.22
C SER A 84 3.94 4.78 8.58
N THR A 85 3.61 4.95 7.30
CA THR A 85 2.65 4.09 6.58
C THR A 85 3.25 2.75 6.16
N LEU A 86 4.57 2.68 5.97
CA LEU A 86 5.24 1.56 5.30
C LEU A 86 5.04 0.23 6.03
N LYS A 87 5.11 0.24 7.37
CA LYS A 87 4.85 -0.97 8.18
C LYS A 87 3.46 -1.54 7.89
N GLN A 88 2.43 -0.70 7.89
CA GLN A 88 1.05 -1.16 7.70
C GLN A 88 0.79 -1.60 6.27
N GLN A 89 1.38 -0.91 5.30
CA GLN A 89 1.28 -1.29 3.89
C GLN A 89 1.95 -2.63 3.59
N TYR A 90 3.14 -2.90 4.14
CA TYR A 90 4.02 -3.95 3.61
C TYR A 90 4.51 -5.00 4.61
N ALA A 91 4.32 -4.83 5.92
CA ALA A 91 4.81 -5.79 6.93
C ALA A 91 3.73 -6.31 7.89
N SER A 92 2.66 -5.54 8.14
CA SER A 92 1.64 -5.87 9.15
C SER A 92 1.04 -7.27 9.02
N ARG A 93 0.80 -7.72 7.78
CA ARG A 93 0.25 -9.03 7.48
C ARG A 93 1.26 -10.14 7.75
N SER A 94 2.51 -10.00 7.30
CA SER A 94 3.56 -10.97 7.59
C SER A 94 3.88 -11.04 9.08
N ASP A 95 3.85 -9.92 9.79
CA ASP A 95 4.09 -9.86 11.23
C ASP A 95 2.96 -10.55 12.01
N LYS A 96 1.71 -10.35 11.58
CA LYS A 96 0.53 -10.93 12.23
C LYS A 96 0.33 -12.42 11.94
N PHE A 97 0.55 -12.84 10.70
CA PHE A 97 0.22 -14.19 10.22
C PHE A 97 1.44 -15.09 10.00
N GLY A 98 2.65 -14.56 10.15
CA GLY A 98 3.91 -15.26 9.87
C GLY A 98 4.25 -15.36 8.37
N ASN A 99 3.35 -14.92 7.49
CA ASN A 99 3.54 -14.86 6.05
C ASN A 99 2.68 -13.77 5.40
N GLU A 100 3.14 -13.27 4.26
CA GLU A 100 2.33 -12.43 3.38
C GLU A 100 1.24 -13.28 2.72
N LYS A 101 0.03 -12.72 2.64
CA LYS A 101 -1.15 -13.42 2.10
C LYS A 101 -1.65 -12.73 0.85
N LYS A 102 -2.13 -13.52 -0.11
CA LYS A 102 -2.76 -13.01 -1.32
C LYS A 102 -4.10 -12.36 -0.96
N PRO A 103 -4.29 -11.05 -1.18
CA PRO A 103 -5.57 -10.38 -0.96
C PRO A 103 -6.61 -10.76 -2.01
N LEU A 104 -7.88 -10.48 -1.72
CA LEU A 104 -8.95 -10.61 -2.71
C LEU A 104 -8.76 -9.58 -3.83
N ASN A 105 -9.01 -10.01 -5.07
CA ASN A 105 -8.99 -9.12 -6.23
C ASN A 105 -10.30 -8.34 -6.25
N PRO A 106 -10.28 -7.00 -6.13
CA PRO A 106 -11.52 -6.27 -6.06
C PRO A 106 -12.31 -6.34 -7.37
N PHE A 107 -13.63 -6.39 -7.26
CA PHE A 107 -14.50 -6.26 -8.42
C PHE A 107 -14.69 -4.79 -8.81
N LEU A 108 -15.09 -4.52 -10.06
CA LEU A 108 -15.29 -3.15 -10.52
C LEU A 108 -16.41 -2.45 -9.73
N GLY A 109 -16.11 -1.25 -9.22
CA GLY A 109 -17.03 -0.48 -8.38
C GLY A 109 -17.05 -0.89 -6.92
N GLU A 110 -16.24 -1.86 -6.49
CA GLU A 110 -16.11 -2.22 -5.07
C GLU A 110 -15.65 -1.02 -4.24
N LEU A 111 -16.26 -0.84 -3.07
CA LEU A 111 -16.06 0.31 -2.19
C LEU A 111 -15.46 -0.10 -0.85
N PHE A 112 -14.65 0.77 -0.27
CA PHE A 112 -14.30 0.69 1.13
C PHE A 112 -14.34 2.08 1.76
N LEU A 113 -15.28 2.27 2.68
CA LEU A 113 -15.63 3.55 3.27
C LEU A 113 -15.46 3.47 4.79
N GLY A 114 -14.96 4.54 5.40
CA GLY A 114 -14.85 4.58 6.86
C GLY A 114 -14.24 5.88 7.37
N SER A 115 -14.00 5.93 8.67
CA SER A 115 -13.35 7.07 9.32
C SER A 115 -12.53 6.64 10.53
N TRP A 116 -11.42 7.33 10.76
CA TRP A 116 -10.71 7.31 12.04
C TRP A 116 -11.18 8.48 12.89
N VAL A 117 -11.40 8.23 14.18
CA VAL A 117 -11.79 9.26 15.15
C VAL A 117 -10.85 9.17 16.34
N ASP A 118 -9.97 10.15 16.48
CA ASP A 118 -9.00 10.25 17.58
C ASP A 118 -8.79 11.73 18.00
N GLY A 119 -7.68 12.01 18.68
CA GLY A 119 -7.32 13.38 19.08
C GLY A 119 -7.05 14.35 17.92
N ALA A 120 -6.92 13.85 16.68
CA ALA A 120 -6.83 14.66 15.45
C ALA A 120 -8.21 14.95 14.84
N GLY A 121 -9.30 14.55 15.50
CA GLY A 121 -10.66 14.69 14.99
C GLY A 121 -11.04 13.54 14.04
N GLU A 122 -11.98 13.81 13.14
CA GLU A 122 -12.45 12.83 12.17
C GLU A 122 -11.62 12.89 10.87
N THR A 123 -11.02 11.76 10.51
CA THR A 123 -10.34 11.55 9.22
C THR A 123 -11.11 10.52 8.42
N LYS A 124 -11.63 10.88 7.24
CA LYS A 124 -12.51 10.04 6.41
C LYS A 124 -11.72 9.34 5.31
N LEU A 125 -12.11 8.11 4.98
CA LEU A 125 -11.61 7.33 3.86
C LEU A 125 -12.75 7.06 2.86
N VAL A 126 -12.44 7.29 1.59
CA VAL A 126 -13.20 6.78 0.45
C VAL A 126 -12.22 6.01 -0.44
N SER A 127 -12.50 4.74 -0.69
CA SER A 127 -11.74 3.89 -1.62
C SER A 127 -12.70 3.22 -2.60
N GLU A 128 -12.33 3.18 -3.88
CA GLU A 128 -13.13 2.61 -4.96
C GLU A 128 -12.24 1.85 -5.94
N GLN A 129 -12.67 0.65 -6.35
CA GLN A 129 -12.10 -0.03 -7.49
C GLN A 129 -12.61 0.60 -8.80
N VAL A 130 -11.83 1.50 -9.39
CA VAL A 130 -12.23 2.29 -10.57
C VAL A 130 -11.98 1.58 -11.91
N SER A 131 -11.22 0.48 -11.89
CA SER A 131 -10.97 -0.40 -13.04
C SER A 131 -10.66 -1.83 -12.59
N HIS A 132 -11.05 -2.82 -13.39
CA HIS A 132 -10.76 -4.25 -13.13
C HIS A 132 -9.75 -4.84 -14.14
N HIS A 133 -9.69 -4.33 -15.37
CA HIS A 133 -8.74 -4.76 -16.39
C HIS A 133 -8.10 -3.55 -17.09
N PRO A 134 -6.91 -3.10 -16.66
CA PRO A 134 -6.14 -3.59 -15.51
C PRO A 134 -6.79 -3.20 -14.16
N PRO A 135 -6.45 -3.88 -13.05
CA PRO A 135 -6.94 -3.50 -11.72
C PRO A 135 -6.40 -2.12 -11.29
N VAL A 136 -7.30 -1.22 -10.90
CA VAL A 136 -6.96 0.10 -10.36
C VAL A 136 -7.87 0.44 -9.18
N THR A 137 -7.28 0.78 -8.05
CA THR A 137 -7.96 1.28 -6.86
C THR A 137 -7.66 2.78 -6.71
N ALA A 138 -8.68 3.62 -6.64
CA ALA A 138 -8.55 5.05 -6.33
C ALA A 138 -9.00 5.31 -4.90
N TYR A 139 -8.43 6.33 -4.26
CA TYR A 139 -8.75 6.68 -2.88
C TYR A 139 -8.65 8.18 -2.61
N ASN A 140 -9.43 8.62 -1.62
CA ASN A 140 -9.37 9.93 -1.01
C ASN A 140 -9.41 9.76 0.52
N ILE A 141 -8.51 10.45 1.22
CA ILE A 141 -8.50 10.54 2.67
C ILE A 141 -8.51 12.02 3.05
N SER A 142 -9.42 12.45 3.90
CA SER A 142 -9.56 13.86 4.25
C SER A 142 -9.80 14.06 5.74
N ASN A 143 -9.20 15.11 6.29
CA ASN A 143 -9.49 15.61 7.63
C ASN A 143 -9.91 17.08 7.50
N ALA A 144 -11.22 17.34 7.61
CA ALA A 144 -11.78 18.67 7.42
C ALA A 144 -11.36 19.66 8.52
N GLN A 145 -11.17 19.17 9.75
CA GLN A 145 -10.77 20.00 10.90
C GLN A 145 -9.37 20.60 10.73
N HIS A 146 -8.44 19.83 10.16
CA HIS A 146 -7.08 20.26 9.87
C HIS A 146 -6.87 20.70 8.41
N GLY A 147 -7.90 20.57 7.57
CA GLY A 147 -7.90 20.99 6.18
C GLY A 147 -7.01 20.17 5.25
N VAL A 148 -6.55 18.99 5.66
CA VAL A 148 -5.64 18.17 4.84
C VAL A 148 -6.38 17.12 4.03
N THR A 149 -5.88 16.85 2.83
CA THR A 149 -6.42 15.82 1.94
C THR A 149 -5.31 15.03 1.28
N LEU A 150 -5.45 13.72 1.22
CA LEU A 150 -4.69 12.81 0.37
C LEU A 150 -5.62 12.27 -0.71
N GLN A 151 -5.17 12.24 -1.94
CA GLN A 151 -5.85 11.54 -3.02
C GLN A 151 -4.84 10.78 -3.86
N GLY A 152 -5.23 9.68 -4.45
CA GLY A 152 -4.34 8.91 -5.30
C GLY A 152 -5.01 7.71 -5.92
N TYR A 153 -4.23 6.98 -6.69
CA TYR A 153 -4.63 5.68 -7.20
C TYR A 153 -3.45 4.74 -7.22
N ASN A 154 -3.73 3.45 -7.13
CA ASN A 154 -2.77 2.37 -7.25
C ASN A 154 -3.22 1.39 -8.32
N ALA A 155 -2.27 1.03 -9.17
CA ALA A 155 -2.34 -0.10 -10.07
C ALA A 155 -1.00 -0.85 -9.99
N GLN A 156 -0.93 -2.03 -10.57
CA GLN A 156 0.28 -2.84 -10.52
C GLN A 156 0.54 -3.60 -11.81
N LYS A 157 1.82 -3.82 -12.09
CA LYS A 157 2.29 -4.80 -13.07
C LYS A 157 3.21 -5.77 -12.37
N ALA A 158 2.89 -7.06 -12.43
CA ALA A 158 3.69 -8.10 -11.82
C ALA A 158 4.47 -8.88 -12.89
N SER A 159 5.67 -9.34 -12.53
CA SER A 159 6.42 -10.34 -13.29
C SER A 159 6.83 -11.50 -12.37
N PHE A 160 6.81 -12.71 -12.93
CA PHE A 160 6.85 -13.95 -12.17
C PHE A 160 8.09 -14.75 -12.55
N ALA A 161 8.90 -15.08 -11.56
CA ALA A 161 10.02 -16.01 -11.65
C ALA A 161 10.04 -16.87 -10.38
N ARG A 162 11.22 -17.13 -9.79
CA ARG A 162 11.30 -17.67 -8.41
C ARG A 162 10.90 -16.64 -7.34
N THR A 163 10.90 -15.37 -7.73
CA THR A 163 10.47 -14.20 -6.98
C THR A 163 9.34 -13.56 -7.78
N ILE A 164 8.37 -12.92 -7.10
CA ILE A 164 7.34 -12.11 -7.76
C ILE A 164 7.77 -10.65 -7.65
N TYR A 165 8.00 -9.98 -8.77
CA TYR A 165 8.30 -8.55 -8.80
C TYR A 165 7.02 -7.79 -9.08
N VAL A 166 6.78 -6.70 -8.35
CA VAL A 166 5.58 -5.88 -8.48
C VAL A 166 6.02 -4.42 -8.68
N LYS A 167 5.77 -3.92 -9.89
CA LYS A 167 5.90 -2.49 -10.19
C LYS A 167 4.59 -1.81 -9.85
N GLN A 168 4.63 -0.88 -8.91
CA GLN A 168 3.48 -0.04 -8.61
C GLN A 168 3.34 1.06 -9.65
N ILE A 169 2.10 1.34 -10.03
CA ILE A 169 1.72 2.36 -11.01
C ILE A 169 0.72 3.29 -10.32
N GLY A 170 0.89 4.59 -10.57
CA GLY A 170 0.14 5.64 -9.92
C GLY A 170 0.98 6.41 -8.93
N HIS A 171 0.32 7.33 -8.24
CA HIS A 171 0.92 8.27 -7.31
C HIS A 171 -0.14 8.74 -6.32
N ALA A 172 0.32 9.38 -5.25
CA ALA A 172 -0.54 10.08 -4.30
C ALA A 172 -0.21 11.58 -4.30
N VAL A 173 -1.22 12.39 -4.01
CA VAL A 173 -1.14 13.83 -3.85
C VAL A 173 -1.65 14.19 -2.46
N TYR A 174 -0.76 14.65 -1.60
CA TYR A 174 -1.10 15.18 -0.28
C TYR A 174 -1.16 16.71 -0.34
N SER A 175 -2.25 17.31 0.12
CA SER A 175 -2.51 18.74 0.00
C SER A 175 -2.74 19.39 1.37
N ILE A 176 -2.14 20.56 1.55
CA ILE A 176 -2.30 21.43 2.72
C ILE A 176 -2.72 22.82 2.21
N PRO A 177 -4.03 23.05 1.98
CA PRO A 177 -4.56 24.29 1.42
C PRO A 177 -4.19 25.55 2.22
N ALA A 178 -4.04 25.44 3.55
CA ALA A 178 -3.63 26.55 4.42
C ALA A 178 -2.28 27.19 4.02
N PHE A 179 -1.43 26.45 3.30
CA PHE A 179 -0.15 26.93 2.77
C PHE A 179 -0.09 26.93 1.24
N ASN A 180 -1.20 26.64 0.56
CA ASN A 180 -1.23 26.40 -0.89
C ASN A 180 -0.17 25.38 -1.34
N GLU A 181 -0.02 24.31 -0.55
CA GLU A 181 1.08 23.36 -0.71
C GLU A 181 0.57 21.97 -1.06
N THR A 182 1.22 21.34 -2.04
CA THR A 182 0.90 19.99 -2.53
C THR A 182 2.17 19.16 -2.62
N TYR A 183 2.07 17.88 -2.29
CA TYR A 183 3.15 16.93 -2.33
C TYR A 183 2.79 15.78 -3.27
N LEU A 184 3.60 15.57 -4.31
CA LEU A 184 3.52 14.42 -5.19
C LEU A 184 4.36 13.28 -4.61
N ILE A 185 3.74 12.11 -4.43
CA ILE A 185 4.36 10.93 -3.81
C ILE A 185 4.33 9.78 -4.81
N THR A 186 5.49 9.23 -5.15
CA THR A 186 5.58 8.01 -5.96
C THR A 186 5.43 6.76 -5.09
N LEU A 187 4.91 5.70 -5.66
CA LEU A 187 4.71 4.45 -4.94
C LEU A 187 5.96 3.57 -5.03
N PRO A 188 6.40 2.89 -3.95
CA PRO A 188 7.57 2.03 -4.00
C PRO A 188 7.30 0.79 -4.85
N ASN A 189 8.33 0.35 -5.59
CA ASN A 189 8.33 -0.99 -6.15
C ASN A 189 8.62 -2.00 -5.05
N LEU A 190 8.17 -3.23 -5.26
CA LEU A 190 8.41 -4.30 -4.31
C LEU A 190 8.62 -5.64 -4.99
N HIS A 191 9.14 -6.59 -4.22
CA HIS A 191 9.22 -7.98 -4.61
C HIS A 191 8.85 -8.89 -3.44
N ILE A 192 8.30 -10.06 -3.76
CA ILE A 192 7.89 -11.07 -2.79
C ILE A 192 8.98 -12.14 -2.70
N GLU A 193 9.72 -12.09 -1.60
CA GLU A 193 10.78 -13.04 -1.25
C GLU A 193 10.21 -14.21 -0.43
N GLY A 194 11.02 -15.26 -0.21
CA GLY A 194 10.65 -16.35 0.71
C GLY A 194 9.65 -17.38 0.15
N LEU A 195 9.26 -17.27 -1.11
CA LEU A 195 8.32 -18.20 -1.77
C LEU A 195 8.81 -19.66 -1.73
N ILE A 196 10.07 -19.92 -2.07
CA ILE A 196 10.63 -21.29 -2.06
C ILE A 196 10.51 -21.93 -0.66
N PHE A 197 10.66 -21.14 0.39
CA PHE A 197 10.66 -21.62 1.77
C PHE A 197 9.26 -21.68 2.38
N GLY A 198 8.24 -21.13 1.73
CA GLY A 198 6.86 -21.16 2.25
C GLY A 198 6.51 -20.04 3.22
N SER A 199 7.35 -19.01 3.31
CA SER A 199 7.18 -17.86 4.19
C SER A 199 7.32 -16.57 3.37
N PRO A 200 6.38 -16.28 2.46
CA PRO A 200 6.43 -15.09 1.63
C PRO A 200 6.50 -13.81 2.47
N PHE A 201 7.33 -12.85 2.07
CA PHE A 201 7.39 -11.51 2.67
C PHE A 201 7.72 -10.46 1.62
N VAL A 202 7.30 -9.22 1.87
CA VAL A 202 7.57 -8.08 0.99
C VAL A 202 8.92 -7.46 1.32
N GLU A 203 9.70 -7.17 0.29
CA GLU A 203 10.84 -6.24 0.36
C GLU A 203 10.61 -5.10 -0.62
N LEU A 204 10.82 -3.87 -0.15
CA LEU A 204 10.75 -2.68 -0.99
C LEU A 204 12.07 -2.49 -1.73
N ASN A 205 12.01 -2.01 -2.96
CA ASN A 205 13.18 -1.73 -3.78
C ASN A 205 13.01 -0.42 -4.57
N ASP A 206 14.08 -0.04 -5.27
CA ASP A 206 14.19 1.23 -5.99
C ASP A 206 14.03 2.44 -5.06
N LYS A 207 13.29 3.45 -5.52
CA LYS A 207 13.19 4.75 -4.86
C LYS A 207 11.74 5.20 -4.77
N THR A 208 11.38 5.80 -3.64
CA THR A 208 10.21 6.68 -3.55
C THR A 208 10.68 8.12 -3.55
N TYR A 209 9.90 9.00 -4.17
CA TYR A 209 10.09 10.44 -4.13
C TYR A 209 8.85 11.11 -3.54
N ILE A 210 9.09 12.13 -2.72
CA ILE A 210 8.08 13.07 -2.22
C ILE A 210 8.55 14.46 -2.63
N THR A 211 7.90 15.06 -3.61
CA THR A 211 8.25 16.41 -4.11
C THR A 211 7.13 17.37 -3.78
N SER A 212 7.47 18.51 -3.17
CA SER A 212 6.54 19.57 -2.77
C SER A 212 6.54 20.74 -3.75
N SER A 213 5.37 21.36 -3.92
CA SER A 213 5.24 22.67 -4.59
C SER A 213 5.96 23.82 -3.86
N SER A 214 6.33 23.64 -2.59
CA SER A 214 7.15 24.61 -1.84
C SER A 214 8.67 24.48 -2.09
N GLY A 215 9.10 23.58 -2.97
CA GLY A 215 10.49 23.48 -3.43
C GLY A 215 11.38 22.56 -2.58
N TYR A 216 10.80 21.50 -2.01
CA TYR A 216 11.53 20.45 -1.29
C TYR A 216 11.27 19.09 -1.92
N THR A 217 12.30 18.25 -1.95
CA THR A 217 12.22 16.86 -2.42
C THR A 217 12.85 15.95 -1.38
N ALA A 218 12.13 14.90 -0.99
CA ALA A 218 12.67 13.76 -0.28
C ALA A 218 12.81 12.57 -1.23
N LYS A 219 13.99 11.96 -1.24
CA LYS A 219 14.27 10.73 -1.97
C LYS A 219 14.54 9.62 -0.96
N ILE A 220 13.78 8.54 -1.04
CA ILE A 220 13.88 7.37 -0.17
C ILE A 220 14.45 6.22 -0.98
N ASP A 221 15.69 5.81 -0.67
CA ASP A 221 16.34 4.63 -1.23
C ASP A 221 16.09 3.43 -0.30
N TYR A 222 15.39 2.41 -0.82
CA TYR A 222 15.14 1.17 -0.08
C TYR A 222 16.30 0.19 -0.28
N SER A 223 16.66 -0.52 0.79
CA SER A 223 17.72 -1.53 0.77
C SER A 223 17.35 -2.74 1.64
N GLY A 224 17.77 -3.93 1.19
CA GLY A 224 17.41 -5.18 1.85
C GLY A 224 18.63 -6.07 2.15
N LYS A 225 18.34 -7.30 2.58
CA LYS A 225 19.35 -8.33 2.84
C LYS A 225 20.08 -8.67 1.54
N GLY A 226 21.33 -8.22 1.39
CA GLY A 226 22.13 -8.40 0.17
C GLY A 226 23.05 -7.23 -0.17
N TRP A 227 22.79 -6.04 0.36
CA TRP A 227 23.80 -4.99 0.46
C TRP A 227 24.82 -5.39 1.53
N LEU A 228 26.11 -5.07 1.36
CA LEU A 228 27.29 -5.59 2.10
C LEU A 228 27.14 -5.82 3.62
N SER A 229 26.21 -5.13 4.30
CA SER A 229 25.89 -5.27 5.72
C SER A 229 24.40 -5.04 6.08
N GLY A 230 23.50 -4.97 5.09
CA GLY A 230 22.12 -4.48 5.26
C GLY A 230 21.18 -5.44 6.00
N LYS A 231 20.42 -4.91 6.97
CA LYS A 231 19.28 -5.61 7.58
C LYS A 231 18.10 -5.60 6.61
N LYS A 232 17.17 -6.56 6.72
CA LYS A 232 15.89 -6.52 5.99
C LYS A 232 15.15 -5.20 6.24
N ASN A 233 14.38 -4.75 5.25
CA ASN A 233 13.52 -3.57 5.39
C ASN A 233 14.29 -2.27 5.72
N SER A 234 15.55 -2.16 5.32
CA SER A 234 16.36 -0.96 5.57
C SER A 234 16.06 0.13 4.55
N PHE A 235 16.29 1.39 4.92
CA PHE A 235 16.22 2.49 3.97
C PHE A 235 17.14 3.64 4.38
N THR A 236 17.39 4.54 3.43
CA THR A 236 17.93 5.87 3.70
C THR A 236 17.13 6.87 2.89
N ALA A 237 16.60 7.88 3.55
CA ALA A 237 15.95 9.02 2.91
C ALA A 237 16.80 10.27 3.09
N THR A 238 16.95 11.05 2.02
CA THR A 238 17.54 12.39 2.07
C THR A 238 16.50 13.41 1.65
N MET A 239 16.39 14.50 2.40
CA MET A 239 15.55 15.63 2.05
C MET A 239 16.41 16.85 1.74
N TYR A 240 16.10 17.53 0.65
CA TYR A 240 16.86 18.65 0.11
C TYR A 240 15.93 19.64 -0.58
N LYS A 241 16.43 20.85 -0.87
CA LYS A 241 15.73 21.78 -1.75
C LYS A 241 15.70 21.22 -3.16
N THR A 242 14.55 21.22 -3.83
CA THR A 242 14.38 20.63 -5.17
C THR A 242 15.46 21.14 -6.13
N GLY A 243 16.10 20.20 -6.85
CA GLY A 243 17.23 20.48 -7.73
C GLY A 243 18.61 20.59 -7.03
N ARG A 244 18.68 20.43 -5.71
CA ARG A 244 19.93 20.49 -4.92
C ARG A 244 20.18 19.23 -4.09
N GLU A 245 20.14 18.06 -4.72
CA GLU A 245 20.30 16.75 -4.05
C GLU A 245 21.55 16.64 -3.15
N LYS A 246 22.64 17.34 -3.50
CA LYS A 246 23.88 17.36 -2.72
C LYS A 246 23.78 18.18 -1.43
N ASP A 247 22.83 19.11 -1.34
CA ASP A 247 22.61 19.99 -0.19
C ASP A 247 21.55 19.38 0.74
N THR A 248 21.89 18.22 1.33
CA THR A 248 20.98 17.50 2.22
C THR A 248 20.69 18.31 3.49
N LEU A 249 19.41 18.59 3.71
CA LEU A 249 18.90 19.25 4.90
C LEU A 249 18.69 18.25 6.05
N TYR A 250 18.13 17.09 5.72
CA TYR A 250 17.82 16.03 6.67
C TYR A 250 18.11 14.66 6.08
N THR A 251 18.60 13.74 6.93
CA THR A 251 18.74 12.33 6.60
C THR A 251 17.90 11.49 7.56
N VAL A 252 17.11 10.56 7.02
CA VAL A 252 16.35 9.58 7.80
C VAL A 252 16.85 8.19 7.45
N SER A 253 17.27 7.39 8.42
CA SER A 253 17.76 6.03 8.14
C SER A 253 17.42 5.05 9.25
N GLY A 254 17.25 3.78 8.85
CA GLY A 254 16.85 2.72 9.76
C GLY A 254 16.09 1.62 9.04
N GLN A 255 15.16 0.98 9.75
CA GLN A 255 14.27 -0.05 9.23
C GLN A 255 12.83 0.47 9.22
N TRP A 256 12.19 0.54 8.06
CA TRP A 256 10.88 1.18 7.90
C TRP A 256 9.74 0.46 8.64
N ASN A 257 9.92 -0.81 9.01
CA ASN A 257 8.97 -1.57 9.83
C ASN A 257 9.33 -1.63 11.32
N LYS A 258 10.47 -1.06 11.73
CA LYS A 258 10.94 -1.02 13.13
C LYS A 258 11.28 0.41 13.52
N THR A 259 12.56 0.70 13.73
CA THR A 259 13.03 2.00 14.18
C THR A 259 13.82 2.71 13.09
N PHE A 260 13.70 4.04 13.06
CA PHE A 260 14.54 4.89 12.24
C PHE A 260 14.83 6.23 12.93
N ASP A 261 15.97 6.81 12.60
CA ASP A 261 16.45 8.06 13.17
C ASP A 261 16.38 9.18 12.13
N ILE A 262 15.94 10.35 12.55
CA ILE A 262 15.94 11.60 11.78
C ILE A 262 17.10 12.46 12.26
N THR A 263 17.96 12.89 11.33
CA THR A 263 19.13 13.72 11.63
C THR A 263 19.16 14.98 10.77
N SER A 264 19.63 16.09 11.33
CA SER A 264 19.87 17.35 10.58
C SER A 264 21.26 17.36 9.92
N GLY A 265 21.38 18.01 8.77
CA GLY A 265 22.65 18.37 8.14
C GLY A 265 23.32 17.24 7.33
N SER A 266 24.51 17.54 6.80
CA SER A 266 25.33 16.62 6.00
C SER A 266 26.75 16.49 6.55
N GLY A 267 27.34 15.30 6.49
CA GLY A 267 28.75 15.08 6.84
C GLY A 267 29.03 15.15 8.35
N LYS A 268 29.96 16.03 8.78
CA LYS A 268 30.44 16.10 10.19
C LYS A 268 29.56 16.95 11.14
N LYS A 269 28.48 17.56 10.65
CA LYS A 269 27.53 18.36 11.44
C LYS A 269 26.16 17.69 11.49
N THR A 270 26.14 16.42 11.90
CA THR A 270 24.90 15.67 12.09
C THR A 270 24.43 15.77 13.53
N GLY A 271 23.14 16.07 13.72
CA GLY A 271 22.48 16.09 15.03
C GLY A 271 21.23 15.24 14.96
N LEU A 272 21.04 14.35 15.94
CA LEU A 272 19.80 13.58 16.08
C LEU A 272 18.66 14.54 16.44
N ILE A 273 17.59 14.51 15.65
CA ILE A 273 16.36 15.28 15.89
C ILE A 273 15.37 14.40 16.64
N GLU A 274 15.11 13.20 16.13
CA GLU A 274 14.09 12.30 16.64
C GLU A 274 14.40 10.86 16.23
N SER A 275 14.00 9.90 17.07
CA SER A 275 13.90 8.48 16.72
C SER A 275 12.42 8.08 16.67
N TYR A 276 12.01 7.39 15.62
CA TYR A 276 10.66 6.82 15.48
C TYR A 276 10.71 5.31 15.67
N ASP A 277 9.70 4.77 16.37
CA ASP A 277 9.50 3.34 16.55
C ASP A 277 8.12 2.94 16.03
N ALA A 278 8.10 2.20 14.92
CA ALA A 278 6.89 1.72 14.25
C ALA A 278 6.19 0.59 15.02
N GLU A 279 6.88 -0.10 15.94
CA GLU A 279 6.30 -1.13 16.80
C GLU A 279 5.64 -0.51 18.04
N ALA A 280 6.24 0.55 18.58
CA ALA A 280 5.69 1.29 19.72
C ALA A 280 4.62 2.33 19.35
N SER A 281 4.45 2.67 18.07
CA SER A 281 3.45 3.64 17.61
C SER A 281 2.08 2.99 17.44
N PRO A 282 1.07 3.34 18.25
CA PRO A 282 -0.26 2.75 18.15
C PRO A 282 -1.02 3.28 16.94
N THR A 283 -1.74 2.39 16.26
CA THR A 283 -2.67 2.79 15.20
C THR A 283 -4.03 3.15 15.75
N THR A 284 -4.75 4.01 15.02
CA THR A 284 -6.17 4.22 15.23
C THR A 284 -6.94 3.23 14.36
N PRO A 285 -7.91 2.47 14.91
CA PRO A 285 -8.72 1.56 14.10
C PRO A 285 -9.67 2.35 13.21
N LEU A 286 -9.85 1.88 11.97
CA LEU A 286 -10.86 2.43 11.07
C LEU A 286 -12.25 2.04 11.57
N THR A 287 -13.10 3.03 11.83
CA THR A 287 -14.52 2.82 12.08
C THR A 287 -15.24 2.67 10.75
N ILE A 288 -15.96 1.56 10.59
CA ILE A 288 -16.79 1.28 9.41
C ILE A 288 -18.21 0.93 9.89
N LYS A 289 -19.18 1.03 8.99
CA LYS A 289 -20.55 0.62 9.29
C LYS A 289 -20.64 -0.88 9.60
N PRO A 290 -21.57 -1.31 10.46
CA PRO A 290 -21.92 -2.73 10.56
C PRO A 290 -22.25 -3.33 9.20
N GLU A 291 -21.89 -4.59 8.97
CA GLU A 291 -22.04 -5.25 7.66
C GLU A 291 -23.49 -5.19 7.12
N ALA A 292 -24.48 -5.30 7.99
CA ALA A 292 -25.91 -5.22 7.63
C ALA A 292 -26.34 -3.82 7.13
N GLU A 293 -25.59 -2.78 7.46
CA GLU A 293 -25.86 -1.38 7.08
C GLU A 293 -24.98 -0.89 5.92
N GLN A 294 -24.04 -1.71 5.47
CA GLN A 294 -23.18 -1.41 4.33
C GLN A 294 -23.94 -1.59 3.00
N ASP A 295 -23.58 -0.83 1.97
CA ASP A 295 -24.07 -1.04 0.60
C ASP A 295 -23.58 -2.40 0.04
N GLU A 296 -24.28 -2.96 -0.94
CA GLU A 296 -23.88 -4.26 -1.54
C GLU A 296 -22.53 -4.20 -2.25
N MET A 297 -22.08 -3.00 -2.62
CA MET A 297 -20.77 -2.76 -3.23
C MET A 297 -19.65 -2.58 -2.19
N GLU A 298 -19.97 -2.42 -0.91
CA GLU A 298 -18.94 -2.27 0.14
C GLU A 298 -18.26 -3.61 0.43
N SER A 299 -16.93 -3.57 0.45
CA SER A 299 -16.03 -4.73 0.37
C SER A 299 -16.35 -5.82 1.39
N ARG A 300 -16.57 -5.46 2.66
CA ARG A 300 -16.80 -6.46 3.72
C ARG A 300 -18.14 -7.16 3.56
N ARG A 301 -19.21 -6.43 3.19
CA ARG A 301 -20.51 -7.03 2.87
C ARG A 301 -20.43 -7.91 1.62
N ALA A 302 -19.80 -7.41 0.55
CA ALA A 302 -19.70 -8.13 -0.72
C ALA A 302 -18.92 -9.44 -0.59
N TRP A 303 -17.82 -9.42 0.17
CA TRP A 303 -16.92 -10.57 0.35
C TRP A 303 -17.21 -11.42 1.60
N ALA A 304 -18.26 -11.11 2.39
CA ALA A 304 -18.53 -11.74 3.68
C ALA A 304 -18.50 -13.27 3.66
N LYS A 305 -19.16 -13.89 2.67
CA LYS A 305 -19.22 -15.35 2.54
C LYS A 305 -17.88 -15.97 2.10
N VAL A 306 -17.13 -15.28 1.24
CA VAL A 306 -15.78 -15.69 0.86
C VAL A 306 -14.85 -15.60 2.07
N ALA A 307 -14.94 -14.52 2.85
CA ALA A 307 -14.19 -14.35 4.09
C ALA A 307 -14.52 -15.45 5.11
N GLN A 308 -15.77 -15.84 5.25
CA GLN A 308 -16.19 -16.96 6.11
C GLN A 308 -15.56 -18.29 5.65
N GLY A 309 -15.62 -18.60 4.35
CA GLY A 309 -14.99 -19.79 3.78
C GLY A 309 -13.48 -19.82 4.03
N ILE A 310 -12.78 -18.69 3.84
CA ILE A 310 -11.35 -18.56 4.14
C ILE A 310 -11.09 -18.81 5.63
N ALA A 311 -11.92 -18.27 6.53
CA ALA A 311 -11.73 -18.38 7.97
C ALA A 311 -11.84 -19.83 8.47
N VAL A 312 -12.74 -20.63 7.90
CA VAL A 312 -12.91 -22.06 8.26
C VAL A 312 -12.11 -23.02 7.38
N GLY A 313 -11.41 -22.50 6.36
CA GLY A 313 -10.60 -23.29 5.42
C GLY A 313 -11.42 -24.10 4.40
N ASP A 314 -12.68 -23.73 4.14
CA ASP A 314 -13.56 -24.39 3.18
C ASP A 314 -13.39 -23.80 1.78
N MET A 315 -12.60 -24.47 0.94
CA MET A 315 -12.29 -24.00 -0.41
C MET A 315 -13.43 -24.17 -1.40
N ASP A 316 -14.38 -25.07 -1.13
CA ASP A 316 -15.55 -25.22 -1.98
C ASP A 316 -16.47 -24.01 -1.80
N ILE A 317 -16.68 -23.56 -0.56
CA ILE A 317 -17.38 -22.30 -0.28
C ILE A 317 -16.65 -21.12 -0.92
N VAL A 318 -15.34 -21.00 -0.72
CA VAL A 318 -14.54 -19.89 -1.30
C VAL A 318 -14.67 -19.86 -2.82
N GLY A 319 -14.49 -21.00 -3.49
CA GLY A 319 -14.61 -21.11 -4.94
C GLY A 319 -16.00 -20.73 -5.43
N ASN A 320 -17.04 -21.35 -4.86
CA ASN A 320 -18.42 -21.15 -5.29
C ASN A 320 -18.89 -19.70 -5.09
N GLU A 321 -18.62 -19.10 -3.93
CA GLU A 321 -19.03 -17.71 -3.64
C GLU A 321 -18.23 -16.69 -4.47
N LYS A 322 -16.94 -16.94 -4.71
CA LYS A 322 -16.14 -16.12 -5.62
C LYS A 322 -16.66 -16.18 -7.06
N THR A 323 -17.01 -17.37 -7.55
CA THR A 323 -17.58 -17.55 -8.89
C THR A 323 -18.90 -16.79 -9.03
N LYS A 324 -19.77 -16.79 -8.03
CA LYS A 324 -21.01 -16.01 -8.04
C LYS A 324 -20.76 -14.51 -8.24
N ILE A 325 -19.82 -13.93 -7.49
CA ILE A 325 -19.44 -12.51 -7.63
C ILE A 325 -18.87 -12.24 -9.03
N GLU A 326 -17.95 -13.08 -9.51
CA GLU A 326 -17.33 -12.92 -10.83
C GLU A 326 -18.33 -13.07 -11.99
N GLU A 327 -19.33 -13.95 -11.88
CA GLU A 327 -20.39 -14.12 -12.86
C GLU A 327 -21.35 -12.93 -12.88
N GLN A 328 -21.75 -12.42 -11.71
CA GLN A 328 -22.57 -11.21 -11.61
C GLN A 328 -21.85 -10.02 -12.25
N GLN A 329 -20.56 -9.86 -11.98
CA GLN A 329 -19.74 -8.82 -12.59
C GLN A 329 -19.67 -8.97 -14.10
N ARG A 330 -19.40 -10.17 -14.62
CA ARG A 330 -19.38 -10.46 -16.06
C ARG A 330 -20.73 -10.14 -16.73
N ALA A 331 -21.85 -10.47 -16.09
CA ALA A 331 -23.18 -10.16 -16.59
C ALA A 331 -23.43 -8.65 -16.64
N MET A 332 -23.05 -7.90 -15.59
CA MET A 332 -23.14 -6.43 -15.58
C MET A 332 -22.30 -5.79 -16.68
N ARG A 333 -21.06 -6.26 -16.90
CA ARG A 333 -20.18 -5.76 -17.98
C ARG A 333 -20.79 -6.01 -19.37
N LYS A 334 -21.40 -7.18 -19.57
CA LYS A 334 -22.05 -7.54 -20.82
C LYS A 334 -23.21 -6.58 -21.13
N LYS A 335 -24.07 -6.34 -20.13
CA LYS A 335 -25.19 -5.40 -20.25
C LYS A 335 -24.72 -3.98 -20.57
N GLU A 336 -23.68 -3.50 -19.91
CA GLU A 336 -23.09 -2.19 -20.19
C GLU A 336 -22.59 -2.04 -21.62
N LYS A 337 -21.89 -3.06 -22.11
CA LYS A 337 -21.42 -3.11 -23.48
C LYS A 337 -22.56 -3.12 -24.50
N GLU A 338 -23.63 -3.87 -24.22
CA GLU A 338 -24.85 -3.91 -25.06
C GLU A 338 -25.56 -2.55 -25.08
N GLU A 339 -25.54 -1.82 -23.97
CA GLU A 339 -26.12 -0.48 -23.82
C GLU A 339 -25.19 0.65 -24.30
N GLY A 340 -23.96 0.33 -24.72
CA GLY A 340 -22.98 1.32 -25.16
C GLY A 340 -22.52 2.28 -24.05
N ARG A 341 -22.65 1.88 -22.78
CA ARG A 341 -22.24 2.68 -21.62
C ARG A 341 -21.01 2.08 -20.94
N GLU A 342 -20.22 2.93 -20.29
CA GLU A 342 -19.18 2.50 -19.36
C GLU A 342 -19.71 2.48 -17.92
N TRP A 343 -18.97 1.83 -17.02
CA TRP A 343 -19.20 1.95 -15.59
C TRP A 343 -19.04 3.41 -15.17
N ASP A 344 -20.07 3.93 -14.50
CA ASP A 344 -20.00 5.22 -13.86
C ASP A 344 -19.36 5.06 -12.48
N ARG A 345 -18.17 5.63 -12.31
CA ARG A 345 -17.41 5.55 -11.07
C ARG A 345 -18.10 6.44 -10.03
N ARG A 346 -18.30 5.94 -8.81
CA ARG A 346 -19.15 6.58 -7.81
C ARG A 346 -18.51 7.83 -7.20
N TYR A 347 -17.21 7.79 -6.94
CA TYR A 347 -16.49 8.85 -6.22
C TYR A 347 -15.33 9.49 -7.01
N PHE A 348 -14.86 8.82 -8.07
CA PHE A 348 -13.68 9.27 -8.82
C PHE A 348 -14.00 9.44 -10.31
N LYS A 349 -13.23 10.31 -10.97
CA LYS A 349 -13.32 10.50 -12.43
C LYS A 349 -11.97 10.27 -13.07
N CYS A 350 -11.98 9.70 -14.27
CA CYS A 350 -10.80 9.65 -15.11
C CYS A 350 -10.51 11.06 -15.62
N VAL A 351 -9.28 11.54 -15.42
CA VAL A 351 -8.81 12.83 -15.94
C VAL A 351 -7.78 12.58 -17.04
N GLN A 352 -7.80 13.42 -18.07
CA GLN A 352 -6.82 13.32 -19.18
C GLN A 352 -5.42 13.78 -18.77
N SER A 353 -5.33 14.63 -17.74
CA SER A 353 -4.08 15.18 -17.25
C SER A 353 -4.16 15.46 -15.76
N ASP A 354 -3.05 15.29 -15.06
CA ASP A 354 -2.90 15.61 -13.65
C ASP A 354 -1.91 16.78 -13.52
N GLU A 355 -2.41 17.94 -13.11
CA GLU A 355 -1.63 19.17 -13.02
C GLU A 355 -0.48 19.07 -12.02
N VAL A 356 -0.70 18.40 -10.89
CA VAL A 356 0.33 18.24 -9.84
C VAL A 356 1.43 17.31 -10.36
N LEU A 357 1.06 16.22 -11.04
CA LEU A 357 2.02 15.34 -11.69
C LEU A 357 2.83 16.07 -12.77
N ASN A 358 2.17 16.86 -13.63
CA ASN A 358 2.86 17.62 -14.67
C ASN A 358 3.82 18.66 -14.10
N GLN A 359 3.45 19.30 -12.99
CA GLN A 359 4.25 20.33 -12.34
C GLN A 359 5.44 19.75 -11.56
N LEU A 360 5.21 18.70 -10.76
CA LEU A 360 6.20 18.18 -9.80
C LEU A 360 6.94 16.94 -10.30
N GLY A 361 6.35 16.20 -11.24
CA GLY A 361 6.93 15.00 -11.83
C GLY A 361 8.29 15.19 -12.49
N PRO A 362 8.56 16.29 -13.23
CA PRO A 362 9.87 16.52 -13.86
C PRO A 362 11.05 16.65 -12.88
N ALA A 363 10.78 16.84 -11.58
CA ALA A 363 11.81 16.94 -10.55
C ALA A 363 12.18 15.60 -9.90
N ILE A 364 11.50 14.51 -10.29
CA ILE A 364 11.69 13.14 -9.82
C ILE A 364 12.55 12.39 -10.84
#